data_AF-A0A2V9XCX0-F1
#
_entry.id   AF-A0A2V9XCX0-F1
#
_cell.length_a   1.000
_cell.length_b   1.000
_cell.length_c   1.000
_cell.angle_alpha   90.00
_cell.angle_beta   90.00
_cell.angle_gamma   90.00
#
_symmetry.space_group_name_H-M   'P 1'
#
loop_
_entity.id
_entity.type
_entity.pdbx_description
1 polymer ?
#
loop_
_entity_poly.entity_id
_entity_poly.type
_entity_poly.pdbx_seq_one_letter_code
_entity_poly.pdbx_strand_id
1 'polypeptide(L)' 'MKPLAQQVDAAVREHDLLQKGQKVLVAVSGGVDSMVLLNVLQRLSESFGW' A
#
# COMPACT_ATOMS: atom_id res chain seq x y z
N MET A 1 -15.44 -12.42 0.67
CA MET A 1 -14.33 -11.70 -0.01
C MET A 1 -13.57 -10.88 1.03
N LYS A 2 -12.24 -10.84 1.00
CA LYS A 2 -11.44 -9.98 1.90
C LYS A 2 -11.39 -8.54 1.36
N PRO A 3 -11.45 -7.49 2.19
CA PRO A 3 -11.21 -6.11 1.77
C PRO A 3 -9.89 -5.93 1.03
N LEU A 4 -9.86 -5.08 -0.01
CA LEU A 4 -8.67 -4.85 -0.85
C LEU A 4 -7.41 -4.52 -0.03
N ALA A 5 -7.53 -3.63 0.96
CA ALA A 5 -6.41 -3.25 1.81
C ALA A 5 -5.77 -4.43 2.56
N GLN A 6 -6.56 -5.43 2.97
CA GLN A 6 -6.03 -6.63 3.62
C GLN A 6 -5.28 -7.54 2.63
N GLN A 7 -5.71 -7.57 1.38
CA GLN A 7 -5.02 -8.32 0.34
C GLN A 7 -3.69 -7.66 -0.02
N VAL A 8 -3.66 -6.32 -0.08
CA VAL A 8 -2.43 -5.55 -0.30
C VAL A 8 -1.45 -5.71 0.87
N ASP A 9 -1.89 -5.60 2.13
CA ASP A 9 -1.03 -5.85 3.31
C ASP A 9 -0.45 -7.27 3.28
N ALA A 10 -1.27 -8.28 2.95
CA ALA A 10 -0.80 -9.65 2.82
C ALA A 10 0.30 -9.77 1.75
N ALA A 11 0.10 -9.17 0.57
CA ALA A 11 1.10 -9.20 -0.51
C ALA A 11 2.39 -8.45 -0.14
N VAL A 12 2.29 -7.30 0.55
CA VAL A 12 3.45 -6.54 1.03
C VAL A 12 4.29 -7.38 1.98
N ARG A 13 3.66 -8.13 2.90
CA ARG A 13 4.36 -9.00 3.86
C ARG A 13 4.90 -10.28 3.24
N GLU A 14 4.11 -10.92 2.37
CA GLU A 14 4.49 -12.18 1.71
C GLU A 14 5.75 -12.01 0.85
N HIS A 15 5.91 -10.83 0.25
CA HIS A 15 7.03 -10.53 -0.65
C HIS A 15 8.05 -9.54 -0.08
N ASP A 16 7.93 -9.17 1.21
CA ASP A 16 8.82 -8.20 1.90
C ASP A 16 9.03 -6.89 1.12
N LEU A 17 7.93 -6.33 0.56
CA LEU A 17 8.01 -5.22 -0.40
C LEU A 17 8.32 -3.88 0.25
N LEU A 18 7.86 -3.67 1.49
CA LEU A 18 7.96 -2.41 2.22
C LEU A 18 8.30 -2.67 3.68
N GLN A 19 9.20 -1.86 4.24
CA GLN A 19 9.62 -1.96 5.62
C GLN A 19 8.93 -0.90 6.50
N LYS A 20 8.80 -1.22 7.79
CA LYS A 20 8.28 -0.28 8.79
C LYS A 20 9.16 0.98 8.85
N GLY A 21 8.56 2.17 8.80
CA GLY A 21 9.32 3.44 8.85
C GLY A 21 9.91 3.90 7.52
N GLN A 22 9.76 3.10 6.46
CA GLN A 22 10.33 3.40 5.15
C GLN A 22 9.48 4.43 4.39
N LYS A 23 10.04 5.60 4.07
CA LYS A 23 9.35 6.55 3.17
C LYS A 23 9.19 5.95 1.77
N VAL A 24 7.94 5.83 1.31
CA VAL A 24 7.60 5.23 0.01
C VAL A 24 7.20 6.32 -1.00
N LEU A 25 7.86 6.34 -2.16
CA LEU A 25 7.43 7.14 -3.30
C LEU A 25 6.50 6.30 -4.20
N VAL A 26 5.29 6.80 -4.46
CA VAL A 26 4.32 6.13 -5.32
C VAL A 26 4.26 6.84 -6.68
N ALA A 27 4.52 6.10 -7.75
CA ALA A 27 4.33 6.60 -9.10
C ALA A 27 2.84 6.62 -9.45
N VAL A 28 2.27 7.82 -9.62
CA VAL A 28 0.86 8.02 -9.96
C VAL A 28 0.69 8.60 -11.36
N SER A 29 -0.05 7.90 -12.23
CA SER A 29 -0.35 8.37 -13.58
C SER A 29 -1.67 9.14 -13.67
N GLY A 30 -2.48 9.09 -12.60
CA GLY A 30 -3.87 9.57 -12.58
C GLY A 30 -4.89 8.51 -12.99
N GLY A 31 -4.44 7.34 -13.47
CA GLY A 31 -5.31 6.19 -13.74
C GLY A 31 -5.84 5.55 -12.46
N VAL A 32 -7.00 4.90 -12.55
CA VAL A 32 -7.73 4.33 -11.40
C VAL A 32 -6.85 3.42 -10.54
N ASP A 33 -6.05 2.55 -11.15
CA ASP A 33 -5.21 1.61 -10.42
C ASP A 33 -4.17 2.32 -9.56
N SER A 34 -3.47 3.30 -10.14
CA SER A 34 -2.44 4.05 -9.43
C SER A 34 -3.02 4.92 -8.30
N MET A 35 -4.20 5.50 -8.51
CA MET A 35 -4.88 6.33 -7.52
C MET A 35 -5.45 5.49 -6.37
N VAL A 36 -6.00 4.31 -6.68
CA VAL A 36 -6.46 3.36 -5.66
C VAL A 36 -5.28 2.81 -4.87
N LEU A 37 -4.15 2.46 -5.53
CA LEU A 37 -2.95 2.00 -4.84
C LEU A 37 -2.41 3.06 -3.88
N LEU A 38 -2.31 4.32 -4.32
CA LEU A 38 -1.92 5.44 -3.46
C LEU A 38 -2.83 5.52 -2.22
N ASN A 39 -4.16 5.50 -2.43
CA ASN A 39 -5.12 5.58 -1.33
C ASN A 39 -4.98 4.41 -0.35
N VAL A 40 -4.81 3.18 -0.85
CA VAL A 40 -4.65 1.99 0.00
C VAL A 40 -3.36 2.07 0.80
N LEU A 41 -2.22 2.40 0.18
CA LEU A 41 -0.94 2.50 0.87
C LEU A 41 -0.92 3.62 1.91
N GLN A 42 -1.59 4.75 1.64
CA GLN A 42 -1.77 5.85 2.61
C GLN A 42 -2.62 5.42 3.82
N ARG A 43 -3.66 4.60 3.61
CA ARG A 43 -4.46 4.09 4.74
C ARG A 43 -3.69 3.08 5.57
N LEU A 44 -2.89 2.24 4.92
CA LEU A 44 -2.05 1.27 5.62
C LEU A 44 -0.88 1.96 6.34
N SER A 45 -0.35 3.08 5.83
CA SER A 45 0.71 3.83 6.53
C SER A 45 0.29 4.33 7.91
N GLU A 46 -1.01 4.58 8.15
CA GLU A 46 -1.50 4.93 9.50
C GLU A 46 -1.25 3.80 10.52
N SER A 47 -1.23 2.55 10.06
CA SER A 47 -1.03 1.37 10.91
C SER A 47 0.44 0.91 10.96
N PHE A 48 1.16 1.01 9.85
CA PHE A 48 2.54 0.52 9.74
C PHE A 48 3.61 1.60 9.82
N GLY A 49 3.26 2.86 9.56
CA GLY A 49 4.18 3.99 9.69
C GLY A 49 5.30 4.01 8.65
N TRP A 50 5.09 3.43 7.46
CA TRP A 50 5.92 3.73 6.28
C TRP A 50 5.57 5.11 5.71
#